data_AF-A0AAV6U3R3-F1
#
_entry.id   AF-A0AAV6U3R3-F1
#
_cell.length_a   1.000
_cell.length_b   1.000
_cell.length_c   1.000
_cell.angle_alpha   90.00
_cell.angle_beta   90.00
_cell.angle_gamma   90.00
#
_symmetry.space_group_name_H-M   'P 1'
#
loop_
_entity.id
_entity.type
_entity.pdbx_description
1 polymer ?
#
loop_
_entity_poly.entity_id
_entity_poly.type
_entity_poly.pdbx_seq_one_letter_code
_entity_poly.pdbx_strand_id
1 'polypeptide(L)'
;MCNLMKTVWTVPPGAENSINTEAVIAIMSIGGGYSNLREMFSAMDLPTMFRSTYTYSNEHAEVCAAWKIAASKSMEEAAAEEKRLAIERGDVDVEGVPYFAVVADGSWAKRSYKTNYSSLSGMVSSLICFLC
;
A
#
# COMPACT_ATOMS: atom_id res chain seq x y z
N MET A 1 -19.40 21.51 6.59
CA MET A 1 -19.06 20.07 6.54
C MET A 1 -19.07 19.67 5.08
N CYS A 2 -17.90 19.43 4.51
CA CYS A 2 -17.65 19.34 3.07
C CYS A 2 -18.10 17.98 2.53
N ASN A 3 -18.55 17.94 1.27
CA ASN A 3 -18.98 16.77 0.47
C ASN A 3 -18.07 15.53 0.60
N LEU A 4 -18.22 14.77 1.68
CA LEU A 4 -17.51 13.51 1.89
C LEU A 4 -18.15 12.46 0.96
N MET A 5 -17.49 12.17 -0.17
CA MET A 5 -18.04 11.25 -1.18
C MET A 5 -17.70 9.79 -0.91
N LYS A 6 -16.66 9.51 -0.10
CA LYS A 6 -16.25 8.14 0.21
C LYS A 6 -15.56 8.10 1.58
N THR A 7 -16.02 7.19 2.43
CA THR A 7 -15.34 6.84 3.68
C THR A 7 -14.66 5.49 3.47
N VAL A 8 -13.35 5.45 3.68
CA VAL A 8 -12.57 4.20 3.58
C VAL A 8 -12.26 3.76 5.00
N TRP A 9 -12.62 2.54 5.32
CA TRP A 9 -12.34 1.93 6.61
C TRP A 9 -11.18 0.96 6.46
N THR A 10 -10.21 1.03 7.37
CA THR A 10 -9.14 0.02 7.49
C THR A 10 -9.66 -1.30 8.06
N VAL A 11 -10.72 -1.24 8.87
CA VAL A 11 -11.41 -2.40 9.44
C VAL A 11 -12.90 -2.27 9.13
N PRO A 12 -13.57 -3.31 8.58
CA PRO A 12 -14.98 -3.22 8.29
C PRO A 12 -15.80 -2.95 9.57
N PRO A 13 -16.87 -2.13 9.49
CA PRO A 13 -17.67 -1.79 10.65
C PRO A 13 -18.25 -3.06 11.30
N GLY A 14 -17.91 -3.27 12.57
CA GLY A 14 -18.33 -4.44 13.36
C GLY A 14 -17.31 -5.59 13.44
N ALA A 15 -16.16 -5.48 12.76
CA ALA A 15 -15.01 -6.34 13.00
C ALA A 15 -13.99 -5.62 13.88
N GLU A 16 -13.37 -6.34 14.81
CA GLU A 16 -12.28 -5.83 15.64
C GLU A 16 -11.02 -6.66 15.38
N ASN A 17 -9.93 -5.99 15.03
CA ASN A 17 -8.62 -6.63 15.01
C ASN A 17 -8.05 -6.70 16.43
N SER A 18 -7.08 -7.58 16.63
CA SER A 18 -6.33 -7.56 17.90
C SER A 18 -5.52 -6.26 18.02
N ILE A 19 -5.28 -5.83 19.27
CA ILE A 19 -4.44 -4.65 19.55
C ILE A 19 -3.04 -4.80 18.93
N ASN A 20 -2.51 -6.03 18.87
CA ASN A 20 -1.21 -6.31 18.27
C ASN A 20 -1.25 -6.06 16.75
N THR A 21 -2.30 -6.53 16.08
CA THR A 21 -2.52 -6.29 14.65
C THR A 21 -2.61 -4.80 14.36
N GLU A 22 -3.38 -4.05 15.16
CA GLU A 22 -3.51 -2.59 15.02
C GLU A 22 -2.19 -1.86 15.23
N ALA A 23 -1.38 -2.27 16.22
CA ALA A 23 -0.06 -1.68 16.44
C ALA A 23 0.89 -1.92 15.25
N VAL A 24 0.81 -3.11 14.63
CA VAL A 24 1.58 -3.44 13.42
C VAL A 24 1.08 -2.65 12.21
N ILE A 25 -0.25 -2.53 12.01
CA ILE A 25 -0.83 -1.71 10.94
C ILE A 25 -0.36 -0.27 11.08
N ALA A 26 -0.48 0.32 12.28
CA ALA A 26 -0.12 1.71 12.53
C ALA A 26 1.37 1.99 12.23
N ILE A 27 2.29 1.13 12.69
CA ILE A 27 3.72 1.34 12.42
C ILE A 27 4.05 1.18 10.93
N MET A 28 3.42 0.22 10.25
CA MET A 28 3.64 0.02 8.81
C MET A 28 3.07 1.16 7.99
N SER A 29 1.94 1.75 8.40
CA SER A 29 1.34 2.91 7.72
C SER A 29 2.23 4.15 7.77
N ILE A 30 3.04 4.32 8.83
CA ILE A 30 4.03 5.40 8.91
C ILE A 30 5.37 5.05 8.22
N GLY A 31 5.48 3.87 7.60
CA GLY A 31 6.70 3.37 6.97
C GLY A 31 7.76 2.88 7.97
N GLY A 32 7.37 2.65 9.23
CA GLY A 32 8.24 2.10 10.25
C GLY A 32 8.24 0.57 10.27
N GLY A 33 9.24 0.00 10.96
CA GLY A 33 9.35 -1.44 11.16
C GLY A 33 9.36 -1.84 12.64
N TYR A 34 9.71 -3.10 12.90
CA TYR A 34 9.80 -3.66 14.25
C TYR A 34 10.60 -2.78 15.23
N SER A 35 11.76 -2.29 14.79
CA SER A 35 12.63 -1.46 15.63
C SER A 35 11.96 -0.16 16.07
N ASN A 36 11.20 0.50 15.19
CA ASN A 36 10.49 1.73 15.51
C ASN A 36 9.30 1.46 16.43
N LEU A 37 8.59 0.35 16.21
CA LEU A 37 7.50 -0.05 17.10
C LEU A 37 8.00 -0.33 18.52
N ARG A 38 9.11 -1.06 18.64
CA ARG A 38 9.77 -1.34 19.92
C ARG A 38 10.22 -0.06 20.63
N GLU A 39 10.80 0.88 19.90
CA GLU A 39 11.22 2.17 20.44
C GLU A 39 10.02 2.94 21.00
N MET A 40 8.92 3.02 20.24
CA MET A 40 7.70 3.69 20.68
C MET A 40 7.11 3.04 21.94
N PHE A 41 7.04 1.71 21.98
CA PHE A 41 6.52 1.00 23.15
C PHE A 41 7.43 1.16 24.37
N SER A 42 8.75 1.18 24.17
CA SER A 42 9.71 1.44 25.25
C SER A 42 9.58 2.86 25.80
N ALA A 43 9.32 3.85 24.94
CA ALA A 43 9.09 5.23 25.35
C ALA A 43 7.78 5.41 26.15
N MET A 44 6.78 4.56 25.89
CA MET A 44 5.49 4.55 26.59
C MET A 44 5.48 3.62 27.83
N ASP A 45 6.60 2.98 28.17
CA ASP A 45 6.69 1.96 29.22
C ASP A 45 5.68 0.81 29.04
N LEU A 46 5.43 0.42 27.78
CA LEU A 46 4.55 -0.69 27.41
C LEU A 46 5.34 -1.96 27.04
N PRO A 47 4.83 -3.15 27.38
CA PRO A 47 5.46 -4.40 26.97
C PRO A 47 5.43 -4.52 25.44
N THR A 48 6.62 -4.63 24.83
CA THR A 48 6.78 -4.79 23.37
C THR A 48 6.50 -6.23 22.95
N MET A 49 5.81 -6.39 21.81
CA MET A 49 5.75 -7.67 21.10
C MET A 49 7.17 -8.17 20.82
N PHE A 50 7.56 -9.29 21.40
CA PHE A 50 8.95 -9.74 21.30
C PHE A 50 9.23 -10.36 19.93
N ARG A 51 10.31 -9.94 19.25
CA ARG A 51 10.64 -10.39 17.88
C ARG A 51 10.83 -11.91 17.80
N SER A 52 11.39 -12.52 18.84
CA SER A 52 11.66 -13.96 18.85
C SER A 52 10.44 -14.81 19.15
N THR A 53 9.31 -14.22 19.55
CA THR A 53 8.15 -14.98 20.07
C THR A 53 7.11 -15.26 18.98
N TYR A 54 7.48 -15.27 17.70
CA TYR A 54 6.56 -15.48 16.56
C TYR A 54 5.46 -14.40 16.40
N THR A 55 5.07 -13.67 17.45
CA THR A 55 3.93 -12.75 17.48
C THR A 55 4.05 -11.63 16.45
N TYR A 56 5.08 -10.77 16.51
CA TYR A 56 5.19 -9.67 15.54
C TYR A 56 5.28 -10.17 14.09
N SER A 57 6.03 -11.24 13.85
CA SER A 57 6.20 -11.79 12.49
C SER A 57 4.89 -12.35 11.93
N ASN A 58 4.08 -13.00 12.76
CA ASN A 58 2.76 -13.52 12.36
C ASN A 58 1.80 -12.37 12.04
N GLU A 59 1.67 -11.40 12.95
CA GLU A 59 0.82 -10.22 12.75
C GLU A 59 1.24 -9.44 11.50
N HIS A 60 2.55 -9.25 11.30
CA HIS A 60 3.09 -8.60 10.11
C HIS A 60 2.75 -9.37 8.83
N ALA A 61 2.87 -10.70 8.84
CA ALA A 61 2.55 -11.53 7.69
C ALA A 61 1.05 -11.48 7.34
N GLU A 62 0.18 -11.51 8.34
CA GLU A 62 -1.28 -11.38 8.15
C GLU A 62 -1.64 -10.02 7.56
N VAL A 63 -1.09 -8.92 8.10
CA VAL A 63 -1.29 -7.57 7.57
C VAL A 63 -0.79 -7.47 6.13
N CYS A 64 0.38 -8.02 5.82
CA CYS A 64 0.92 -8.03 4.46
C CYS A 64 0.03 -8.81 3.48
N ALA A 65 -0.51 -9.95 3.90
CA ALA A 65 -1.42 -10.75 3.10
C ALA A 65 -2.72 -9.99 2.81
N ALA A 66 -3.30 -9.35 3.83
CA ALA A 66 -4.50 -8.53 3.68
C ALA A 66 -4.26 -7.34 2.73
N TRP A 67 -3.12 -6.64 2.87
CA TRP A 67 -2.75 -5.55 1.98
C TRP A 67 -2.55 -6.00 0.55
N LYS A 68 -1.97 -7.17 0.32
CA LYS A 68 -1.81 -7.74 -1.03
C LYS A 68 -3.18 -7.98 -1.68
N ILE A 69 -4.12 -8.57 -0.95
CA ILE A 69 -5.49 -8.81 -1.45
C ILE A 69 -6.20 -7.48 -1.75
N ALA A 70 -6.11 -6.51 -0.84
CA ALA A 70 -6.72 -5.21 -1.01
C ALA A 70 -6.14 -4.45 -2.22
N ALA A 71 -4.81 -4.50 -2.39
CA ALA A 71 -4.13 -3.89 -3.53
C ALA A 71 -4.54 -4.54 -4.85
N SER A 72 -4.57 -5.88 -4.93
CA SER A 72 -5.04 -6.60 -6.12
C SER A 72 -6.48 -6.23 -6.47
N LYS A 73 -7.38 -6.24 -5.49
CA LYS A 73 -8.79 -5.86 -5.72
C LYS A 73 -8.93 -4.42 -6.20
N SER A 74 -8.20 -3.49 -5.58
CA SER A 74 -8.22 -2.08 -6.00
C SER A 74 -7.68 -1.90 -7.42
N MET A 75 -6.66 -2.67 -7.82
CA MET A 75 -6.13 -2.66 -9.18
C MET A 75 -7.13 -3.22 -10.18
N GLU A 76 -7.83 -4.31 -9.84
CA GLU A 76 -8.88 -4.91 -10.69
C GLU A 76 -10.05 -3.94 -10.90
N GLU A 77 -10.53 -3.30 -9.83
CA GLU A 77 -11.60 -2.29 -9.91
C GLU A 77 -11.18 -1.08 -10.76
N ALA A 78 -9.96 -0.58 -10.58
CA ALA A 78 -9.42 0.50 -11.39
C ALA A 78 -9.29 0.09 -12.86
N ALA A 79 -8.80 -1.12 -13.14
CA ALA A 79 -8.66 -1.64 -14.50
C ALA A 79 -10.01 -1.77 -15.22
N ALA A 80 -11.07 -2.20 -14.50
CA ALA A 80 -12.42 -2.29 -15.05
C ALA A 80 -13.00 -0.90 -15.40
N GLU A 81 -12.76 0.10 -14.55
CA GLU A 81 -13.21 1.47 -14.79
C GLU A 81 -12.46 2.11 -15.96
N GLU A 82 -11.13 1.99 -16.01
CA GLU A 82 -10.32 2.49 -17.13
C GLU A 82 -10.72 1.84 -18.45
N LYS A 83 -10.99 0.52 -18.45
CA LYS A 83 -11.51 -0.19 -19.62
C LYS A 83 -12.83 0.41 -20.11
N ARG A 84 -13.76 0.71 -19.19
CA ARG A 84 -15.07 1.31 -19.54
C ARG A 84 -14.88 2.69 -20.18
N LEU A 85 -14.04 3.53 -19.58
CA LEU A 85 -13.77 4.89 -20.04
C LEU A 85 -13.07 4.92 -21.41
N ALA A 86 -12.12 4.01 -21.65
CA ALA A 86 -11.43 3.90 -22.94
C ALA A 86 -12.40 3.53 -24.08
N ILE A 87 -13.32 2.58 -23.83
CA ILE A 87 -14.36 2.22 -24.80
C ILE A 87 -15.30 3.40 -25.09
N GLU A 88 -15.72 4.14 -24.05
CA GLU A 88 -16.59 5.31 -24.19
C GLU A 88 -15.94 6.43 -25.03
N ARG A 89 -14.61 6.60 -24.92
CA ARG A 89 -13.83 7.58 -25.70
C ARG A 89 -13.50 7.13 -27.11
N GLY A 90 -13.68 5.85 -27.43
CA GLY A 90 -13.25 5.27 -28.69
C GLY A 90 -11.74 5.03 -28.78
N ASP A 91 -11.05 5.00 -27.64
CA ASP A 91 -9.61 4.70 -27.53
C ASP A 91 -9.40 3.17 -27.62
N VAL A 92 -9.74 2.61 -28.78
CA VAL A 92 -9.67 1.17 -29.07
C VAL A 92 -8.78 0.92 -30.28
N ASP A 93 -7.99 -0.14 -30.21
CA ASP A 93 -7.15 -0.63 -31.29
C ASP A 93 -8.00 -1.20 -32.45
N VAL A 94 -7.38 -1.47 -33.60
CA VAL A 94 -7.96 -2.17 -34.76
C VAL A 94 -8.53 -3.55 -34.39
N GLU A 95 -8.02 -4.21 -33.34
CA GLU A 95 -8.55 -5.47 -32.82
C GLU A 95 -9.61 -5.29 -31.70
N GLY A 96 -9.99 -4.05 -31.38
CA GLY A 96 -10.99 -3.73 -30.35
C GLY A 96 -10.46 -3.77 -28.92
N VAL A 97 -9.14 -3.80 -28.74
CA VAL A 97 -8.50 -3.75 -27.41
C VAL A 97 -8.42 -2.29 -26.94
N PRO A 98 -9.01 -1.94 -25.78
CA PRO A 98 -8.95 -0.59 -25.25
C PRO A 98 -7.54 -0.26 -24.73
N TYR A 99 -7.07 0.95 -25.03
CA TYR A 99 -5.78 1.45 -24.55
C TYR A 99 -5.94 2.80 -23.84
N PHE A 100 -5.04 3.10 -22.92
CA PHE A 100 -5.02 4.36 -22.18
C PHE A 100 -3.58 4.77 -21.85
N ALA A 101 -3.34 6.08 -21.75
CA ALA A 101 -2.02 6.61 -21.43
C ALA A 101 -1.78 6.58 -19.91
N VAL A 102 -0.75 5.86 -19.47
CA VAL A 102 -0.31 5.86 -18.07
C VAL A 102 0.75 6.95 -17.88
N VAL A 103 0.45 7.93 -17.02
CA VAL A 103 1.46 8.87 -16.52
C VAL A 103 2.10 8.26 -15.29
N ALA A 104 3.30 7.70 -15.45
CA ALA A 104 4.08 7.19 -14.32
C ALA A 104 4.88 8.34 -13.69
N ASP A 105 4.57 8.69 -12.44
CA ASP A 105 5.45 9.54 -11.64
C ASP A 105 6.49 8.65 -10.95
N GLY A 106 7.70 8.65 -11.49
CA GLY A 106 8.84 7.92 -10.97
C GLY A 106 9.61 8.77 -9.98
N SER A 107 9.58 8.41 -8.70
CA SER A 107 10.43 9.08 -7.71
C SER A 107 11.84 8.45 -7.72
N TRP A 108 12.78 9.16 -8.33
CA TRP A 108 14.20 8.81 -8.31
C TRP A 108 14.82 9.25 -6.97
N ALA A 109 14.99 8.32 -6.03
CA ALA A 109 15.58 8.60 -4.73
C ALA A 109 17.09 8.88 -4.83
N LYS A 110 17.46 10.09 -5.25
CA LYS A 110 18.81 10.64 -5.11
C LYS A 110 18.79 11.71 -4.02
N ARG A 111 18.95 11.29 -2.76
CA ARG A 111 19.36 12.20 -1.67
C ARG A 111 20.86 12.06 -1.47
N SER A 112 21.64 12.98 -2.05
CA SER A 112 23.05 13.12 -1.71
C SER A 112 23.23 14.28 -0.73
N TYR A 113 23.46 13.99 0.55
CA TYR A 113 24.15 14.92 1.44
C TYR A 113 25.60 14.43 1.55
N LYS A 114 26.50 15.10 0.81
CA LYS A 114 27.98 14.90 0.76
C LYS A 114 28.53 13.59 0.18
N THR A 115 27.86 12.45 0.26
CA THR A 115 28.28 11.22 -0.41
C THR A 115 27.23 10.81 -1.45
N ASN A 116 27.67 10.47 -2.67
CA ASN A 116 26.80 10.06 -3.78
C ASN A 116 26.21 8.67 -3.50
N TYR A 117 25.25 8.58 -2.57
CA TYR A 117 24.51 7.36 -2.31
C TYR A 117 23.36 7.26 -3.30
N SER A 118 23.46 6.33 -4.26
CA SER A 118 22.33 5.91 -5.09
C SER A 118 21.55 4.86 -4.31
N SER A 119 20.27 5.12 -4.00
CA SER A 119 19.40 4.08 -3.45
C SER A 119 19.27 2.94 -4.45
N LEU A 120 19.50 1.70 -4.02
CA LEU A 120 19.26 0.49 -4.84
C LEU A 120 17.76 0.22 -5.05
N SER A 121 16.89 0.92 -4.34
CA SER A 121 15.45 0.90 -4.53
C SER A 121 14.95 2.28 -4.95
N GLY A 122 14.44 2.37 -6.18
CA GLY A 122 13.58 3.45 -6.64
C GLY A 122 12.13 3.01 -6.52
N MET A 123 11.25 3.89 -6.07
CA MET A 123 9.81 3.65 -6.09
C MET A 123 9.31 4.14 -7.44
N VAL A 124 9.14 3.21 -8.38
CA VAL A 124 8.28 3.45 -9.54
C VAL A 124 6.87 3.10 -9.07
N SER A 125 6.05 4.12 -8.79
CA SER A 125 4.61 3.89 -8.71
C SER A 125 4.11 3.76 -10.14
N SER A 126 4.34 2.60 -10.72
CA SER A 126 3.66 2.21 -11.93
C SER A 126 2.33 1.60 -11.50
N LEU A 127 1.23 2.23 -11.86
CA LEU A 127 -0.03 1.52 -12.04
C LEU A 127 0.22 0.56 -13.22
N ILE A 128 0.84 -0.60 -12.96
CA ILE A 128 1.29 -1.54 -13.99
C ILE A 128 0.06 -2.17 -14.63
N CYS A 129 0.04 -2.09 -15.96
CA CYS A 129 -0.80 -2.87 -16.85
C CYS A 129 0.03 -4.05 -17.39
N PHE A 130 -0.51 -5.25 -17.25
CA PHE A 130 -0.55 -6.25 -18.32
C PHE A 130 -1.89 -6.98 -18.16
N LEU A 131 -2.91 -6.47 -18.83
CA LEU A 131 -4.14 -7.24 -19.08
C LEU A 131 -3.85 -8.14 -20.29
N CYS A 132 -3.46 -9.39 -20.01
CA CYS A 132 -3.66 -10.53 -20.89
C CYS A 132 -4.76 -11.40 -20.30
#